data_AF-A0A958GLQ2-F1
#
_entry.id   AF-A0A958GLQ2-F1
#
_cell.length_a   1.000
_cell.length_b   1.000
_cell.length_c   1.000
_cell.angle_alpha   90.00
_cell.angle_beta   90.00
_cell.angle_gamma   90.00
#
_symmetry.space_group_name_H-M   'P 1'
#
loop_
_entity.id
_entity.type
_entity.pdbx_description
1 polymer ?
#
loop_
_entity_poly.entity_id
_entity_poly.type
_entity_poly.pdbx_seq_one_letter_code
_entity_poly.pdbx_strand_id
1 'polypeptide(L)'
;MGCHKVVKQVTGATGESPEIKKLQEAWDAGKPIEWVPVNNLPEHVQFNHQRHVKAGVGCQNCHGQVQKMEVVERVSSLKMGFCVSCHRENGASIDCGVCHY
;
A
#
# COMPACT_ATOMS: atom_id res chain seq x y z
N MET A 1 -15.16 -5.40 11.83
CA MET A 1 -15.91 -4.99 10.62
C MET A 1 -16.49 -3.60 10.80
N GLY A 2 -16.23 -2.71 9.83
CA GLY A 2 -16.79 -1.35 9.75
C GLY A 2 -17.97 -1.29 8.78
N CYS A 3 -17.80 -0.63 7.63
CA CYS A 3 -18.86 -0.43 6.64
C CYS A 3 -19.51 -1.73 6.14
N HIS A 4 -18.74 -2.80 5.94
CA HIS A 4 -19.25 -4.06 5.40
C HIS A 4 -20.16 -4.87 6.35
N LYS A 5 -20.45 -4.35 7.54
CA LYS A 5 -21.58 -4.86 8.35
C LYS A 5 -22.94 -4.51 7.74
N VAL A 6 -23.01 -3.37 7.03
CA VAL A 6 -24.26 -2.82 6.47
C VAL A 6 -24.21 -2.73 4.94
N VAL A 7 -23.03 -2.49 4.36
CA VAL A 7 -22.83 -2.45 2.90
C VAL A 7 -22.37 -3.81 2.41
N LYS A 8 -23.29 -4.56 1.79
CA LYS A 8 -23.08 -5.94 1.33
C LYS A 8 -22.69 -6.09 -0.14
N GLN A 9 -22.75 -5.00 -0.89
CA GLN A 9 -22.50 -4.98 -2.33
C GLN A 9 -22.27 -3.55 -2.82
N VAL A 10 -21.73 -3.42 -4.04
CA VAL A 10 -21.63 -2.14 -4.75
C VAL A 10 -23.02 -1.62 -5.16
N THR A 11 -23.16 -0.30 -5.27
CA THR A 11 -24.42 0.35 -5.63
C THR A 11 -24.95 -0.16 -6.97
N GLY A 12 -26.19 -0.67 -6.98
CA GLY A 12 -26.86 -1.18 -8.19
C GLY A 12 -26.74 -2.68 -8.42
N ALA A 13 -25.96 -3.40 -7.61
CA ALA A 13 -25.95 -4.86 -7.62
C ALA A 13 -27.13 -5.45 -6.81
N THR A 14 -27.43 -6.73 -7.02
CA THR A 14 -28.38 -7.50 -6.20
C THR A 14 -27.66 -8.65 -5.49
N GLY A 15 -27.90 -8.81 -4.19
CA GLY A 15 -27.32 -9.88 -3.38
C GLY A 15 -26.12 -9.44 -2.53
N GLU A 16 -25.30 -10.40 -2.12
CA GLU A 16 -24.08 -10.16 -1.36
C GLU A 16 -22.87 -10.47 -2.24
N SER A 17 -21.86 -9.59 -2.26
CA SER A 17 -20.65 -9.81 -3.04
C SER A 17 -19.88 -11.03 -2.51
N PRO A 18 -19.41 -11.93 -3.38
CA PRO A 18 -18.57 -13.07 -2.97
C PRO A 18 -17.32 -12.63 -2.21
N GLU A 19 -16.73 -11.48 -2.54
CA GLU A 19 -15.54 -10.92 -1.90
C GLU A 19 -15.87 -10.40 -0.49
N ILE A 20 -17.00 -9.73 -0.32
CA ILE A 20 -17.47 -9.28 1.01
C ILE A 20 -17.81 -10.49 1.88
N LYS A 21 -18.37 -11.56 1.31
CA LYS A 21 -18.64 -12.80 2.04
C LYS A 21 -17.35 -13.41 2.61
N LYS A 22 -16.25 -13.44 1.83
CA LYS A 22 -14.93 -13.89 2.33
C LYS A 22 -14.45 -13.05 3.52
N LEU A 23 -14.64 -11.73 3.48
CA LEU A 23 -14.28 -10.84 4.60
C LEU A 23 -15.12 -11.14 5.85
N GLN A 24 -16.41 -11.39 5.68
CA GLN A 24 -17.32 -11.71 6.78
C GLN A 24 -16.97 -13.05 7.43
N GLU A 25 -16.74 -14.10 6.64
CA GLU A 25 -16.34 -15.42 7.13
C GLU A 25 -15.03 -15.37 7.92
N ALA A 26 -14.02 -14.64 7.43
CA ALA A 26 -12.76 -14.46 8.15
C ALA A 26 -12.95 -13.69 9.46
N TRP A 27 -13.79 -12.65 9.46
CA TRP A 27 -14.13 -11.88 10.66
C TRP A 27 -14.81 -12.74 11.72
N ASP A 28 -15.82 -13.53 11.33
CA ASP A 28 -16.57 -14.39 12.26
C ASP A 28 -15.71 -15.53 12.81
N ALA A 29 -14.77 -16.04 12.00
CA ALA A 29 -13.78 -17.02 12.42
C ALA A 29 -12.64 -16.43 13.28
N GLY A 30 -12.58 -15.11 13.46
CA GLY A 30 -11.48 -14.44 14.14
C GLY A 30 -10.12 -14.59 13.44
N LYS A 31 -10.13 -14.86 12.12
CA LYS A 31 -8.91 -15.06 11.32
C LYS A 31 -8.54 -13.77 10.57
N PRO A 32 -7.25 -13.41 10.53
CA PRO A 32 -6.80 -12.29 9.70
C PRO A 32 -7.02 -12.59 8.22
N ILE A 33 -7.14 -11.53 7.41
CA ILE A 33 -7.15 -11.65 5.96
C ILE A 33 -5.71 -11.82 5.47
N GLU A 34 -5.48 -12.87 4.70
CA GLU A 34 -4.19 -13.18 4.08
C GLU A 34 -3.95 -12.30 2.85
N TRP A 35 -3.61 -11.03 3.09
CA TRP A 35 -3.27 -10.09 2.02
C TRP A 35 -1.93 -10.46 1.37
N VAL A 36 -1.88 -10.41 0.04
CA VAL A 36 -0.63 -10.54 -0.70
C VAL A 36 0.00 -9.15 -0.84
N PRO A 37 1.17 -8.87 -0.24
CA PRO A 37 1.82 -7.57 -0.35
C PRO A 37 2.34 -7.35 -1.78
N VAL A 38 1.97 -6.22 -2.38
CA VAL A 38 2.39 -5.85 -3.75
C VAL A 38 3.75 -5.17 -3.78
N ASN A 39 3.98 -4.27 -2.82
CA ASN A 39 5.26 -3.56 -2.64
C ASN A 39 5.92 -4.10 -1.38
N ASN A 40 6.94 -4.93 -1.56
CA ASN A 40 7.74 -5.46 -0.47
C ASN A 40 9.21 -5.05 -0.64
N LEU A 41 9.82 -4.58 0.44
CA LEU A 41 11.23 -4.23 0.49
C LEU A 41 12.00 -5.31 1.26
N PRO A 42 13.29 -5.52 0.96
CA PRO A 42 14.12 -6.41 1.76
C PRO A 42 14.18 -5.98 3.22
N GLU A 43 14.28 -6.93 4.15
CA GLU A 43 14.24 -6.67 5.60
C GLU A 43 15.39 -5.78 6.12
N HIS A 44 16.51 -5.73 5.41
CA HIS A 44 17.64 -4.85 5.71
C HIS A 44 17.40 -3.39 5.27
N VAL A 45 16.20 -3.05 4.78
CA VAL A 45 15.78 -1.70 4.38
C VAL A 45 14.60 -1.27 5.24
N GLN A 46 14.78 -0.21 6.02
CA GLN A 46 13.75 0.38 6.85
C GLN A 46 13.13 1.60 6.16
N PHE A 47 11.91 1.46 5.66
CA PHE A 47 11.16 2.55 5.03
C PHE A 47 10.19 3.22 6.00
N ASN A 48 10.24 4.55 6.09
CA ASN A 48 9.38 5.33 6.98
C ASN A 48 8.47 6.27 6.17
N HIS A 49 7.19 5.91 6.03
CA HIS A 49 6.17 6.72 5.34
C HIS A 49 6.04 8.14 5.91
N GLN A 50 6.12 8.29 7.23
CA GLN A 50 5.90 9.57 7.89
C GLN A 50 6.92 10.63 7.46
N ARG A 51 8.19 10.26 7.25
CA ARG A 51 9.22 11.19 6.78
C ARG A 51 8.89 11.74 5.39
N HIS A 52 8.46 10.87 4.49
CA HIS A 52 8.18 11.22 3.10
C HIS A 52 6.89 12.05 2.96
N VAL A 53 5.82 11.64 3.66
CA VAL A 53 4.56 12.40 3.66
C VAL A 53 4.73 13.78 4.29
N LYS A 54 5.51 13.91 5.37
CA LYS A 54 5.82 15.22 5.98
C LYS A 54 6.65 16.13 5.07
N ALA A 55 7.47 15.55 4.19
CA ALA A 55 8.21 16.29 3.17
C ALA A 55 7.34 16.67 1.94
N GLY A 56 6.04 16.34 1.94
CA GLY A 56 5.12 16.65 0.85
C GLY A 56 5.18 15.67 -0.32
N VAL A 57 5.84 14.52 -0.18
CA VAL A 57 5.85 13.48 -1.22
C VAL A 57 4.48 12.81 -1.27
N GLY A 58 3.82 12.91 -2.42
CA GLY A 58 2.50 12.31 -2.64
C GLY A 58 2.56 10.79 -2.80
N CYS A 59 1.46 10.10 -2.46
CA CYS A 59 1.36 8.65 -2.60
C CYS A 59 1.63 8.19 -4.04
N GLN A 60 1.16 8.99 -5.01
CA GLN A 60 1.25 8.72 -6.43
C GLN A 60 2.68 8.76 -6.96
N ASN A 61 3.60 9.47 -6.28
CA ASN A 61 5.00 9.51 -6.66
C ASN A 61 5.69 8.14 -6.55
N CYS A 62 5.19 7.25 -5.66
CA CYS A 62 5.75 5.91 -5.44
C CYS A 62 4.80 4.77 -5.81
N HIS A 63 3.49 4.96 -5.67
CA HIS A 63 2.48 3.92 -5.89
C HIS A 63 1.66 4.12 -7.17
N GLY A 64 1.90 5.21 -7.92
CA GLY A 64 1.12 5.54 -9.11
C GLY A 64 -0.31 5.97 -8.80
N GLN A 65 -1.15 5.99 -9.83
CA GLN A 65 -2.54 6.44 -9.73
C GLN A 65 -3.44 5.38 -9.10
N VAL A 66 -3.21 5.06 -7.83
CA VAL A 66 -3.94 4.01 -7.07
C VAL A 66 -5.46 4.16 -7.12
N GLN A 67 -5.97 5.39 -7.21
CA GLN A 67 -7.40 5.68 -7.33
C GLN A 67 -8.01 5.24 -8.67
N LYS A 68 -7.17 4.92 -9.66
CA LYS A 68 -7.58 4.39 -10.98
C LYS A 68 -7.26 2.90 -11.12
N MET A 69 -6.67 2.28 -10.09
CA MET A 69 -6.33 0.86 -10.10
C MET A 69 -7.52 0.05 -9.59
N GLU A 70 -8.04 -0.86 -10.41
CA GLU A 70 -9.03 -1.85 -9.97
C GLU A 70 -8.39 -2.88 -9.02
N VAL A 71 -7.16 -3.29 -9.33
CA VAL A 71 -6.30 -4.11 -8.48
C VAL A 71 -4.95 -3.41 -8.37
N VAL A 72 -4.42 -3.30 -7.16
CA VAL A 72 -3.14 -2.62 -6.91
C VAL A 72 -2.00 -3.34 -7.61
N GLU A 73 -1.18 -2.59 -8.33
CA GLU A 73 0.00 -3.09 -9.03
C GLU A 73 1.26 -2.30 -8.65
N ARG A 74 2.42 -2.89 -8.94
CA ARG A 74 3.70 -2.25 -8.70
C ARG A 74 4.14 -1.48 -9.94
N VAL A 75 4.00 -0.15 -9.87
CA VAL A 75 4.38 0.75 -10.98
C VAL A 75 5.81 1.28 -10.89
N SER A 76 6.37 1.34 -9.67
CA SER A 76 7.73 1.81 -9.42
C SER A 76 8.62 0.64 -9.02
N SER A 77 9.90 0.69 -9.39
CA SER A 77 10.81 -0.41 -9.09
C SER A 77 11.04 -0.57 -7.57
N LEU A 78 11.01 0.55 -6.82
CA LEU A 78 11.31 0.66 -5.39
C LEU A 78 12.64 -0.02 -4.99
N LYS A 79 13.54 -0.15 -5.96
CA LYS A 79 14.92 -0.58 -5.73
C LYS A 79 15.76 0.61 -5.27
N MET A 80 16.91 0.36 -4.66
CA MET A 80 17.84 1.40 -4.19
C MET A 80 18.06 2.52 -5.22
N GLY A 81 18.25 2.20 -6.50
CA GLY A 81 18.45 3.20 -7.55
C GLY A 81 17.27 4.18 -7.70
N PHE A 82 16.03 3.72 -7.55
CA PHE A 82 14.85 4.59 -7.56
C PHE A 82 14.87 5.55 -6.37
N CYS A 83 15.10 5.02 -5.17
CA CYS A 83 15.13 5.81 -3.94
C CYS A 83 16.24 6.86 -3.96
N VAL A 84 17.46 6.46 -4.32
CA VAL A 84 18.63 7.35 -4.35
C VAL A 84 18.49 8.42 -5.42
N SER A 85 17.96 8.10 -6.61
CA SER A 85 17.72 9.11 -7.64
C SER A 85 16.71 10.15 -7.17
N CYS A 86 15.57 9.71 -6.62
CA CYS A 86 14.57 10.62 -6.06
C CYS A 86 15.15 11.49 -4.93
N HIS A 87 15.96 10.91 -4.02
CA HIS A 87 16.61 11.66 -2.96
C HIS A 87 17.58 12.71 -3.50
N ARG A 88 18.39 12.40 -4.52
CA ARG A 88 19.29 13.40 -5.15
C ARG A 88 18.52 14.55 -5.78
N GLU A 89 17.45 14.24 -6.50
CA GLU A 89 16.61 15.26 -7.17
C GLU A 89 15.96 16.22 -6.17
N ASN A 90 15.69 15.75 -4.94
CA ASN A 90 15.03 16.51 -3.89
C ASN A 90 15.97 16.99 -2.78
N GLY A 91 17.29 16.83 -2.94
CA GLY A 91 18.28 17.24 -1.94
C GLY A 91 18.18 16.51 -0.59
N ALA A 92 17.59 15.31 -0.58
CA ALA A 92 17.47 14.47 0.61
C ALA A 92 18.76 13.65 0.82
N SER A 93 19.01 13.25 2.07
CA SER A 93 20.18 12.44 2.41
C SER A 93 20.18 11.10 1.69
N ILE A 94 21.32 10.75 1.11
CA ILE A 94 21.60 9.45 0.48
C ILE A 94 22.56 8.61 1.32
N ASP A 95 22.79 9.00 2.57
CA ASP A 95 23.61 8.23 3.51
C ASP A 95 23.00 6.83 3.75
N CYS A 96 23.87 5.83 3.83
CA CYS A 96 23.47 4.43 3.98
C CYS A 96 22.56 4.21 5.21
N GLY A 97 22.87 4.88 6.32
CA GLY A 97 22.17 4.75 7.60
C GLY A 97 20.78 5.38 7.60
N VAL A 98 20.40 6.12 6.57
CA VAL A 98 19.02 6.63 6.42
C VAL A 98 18.04 5.51 6.07
N CYS A 99 18.52 4.44 5.43
CA CYS A 99 17.72 3.32 4.95
C CYS A 99 18.08 1.98 5.61
N HIS A 100 19.33 1.80 6.06
CA HIS A 100 19.85 0.54 6.58
C HIS A 100 20.23 0.67 8.06
N TYR A 101 19.24 0.56 8.94
CA TYR A 101 19.41 0.65 10.40
C TYR A 101 18.51 -0.33 11.15
#